data_AF-A0A0F9DQM6-F1
#
_entry.id   AF-A0A0F9DQM6-F1
#
_cell.length_a   1.000
_cell.length_b   1.000
_cell.length_c   1.000
_cell.angle_alpha   90.00
_cell.angle_beta   90.00
_cell.angle_gamma   90.00
#
_symmetry.space_group_name_H-M   'P 1'
#
loop_
_entity.id
_entity.type
_entity.pdbx_description
1 polymer ?
#
loop_
_entity_poly.entity_id
_entity_poly.type
_entity_poly.pdbx_seq_one_letter_code
_entity_poly.pdbx_strand_id
1 'polypeptide(L)'
;MTKSLEDMQQEFLRRSLKMQATMVNPFKSKEMKRKTLCKFTDSLSEETFVQFIPEIITIINMKKDICKEYADSGTQVDGILKWLPRMEAFKELLQLTVKQHRQKHGFSN
;
A
#
# COMPACT_ATOMS: atom_id res chain seq x y z
N MET A 1 -8.13 7.20 25.24
CA MET A 1 -6.94 8.05 25.06
C MET A 1 -6.54 7.91 23.60
N THR A 2 -6.56 9.01 22.85
CA THR A 2 -6.04 9.08 21.47
C THR A 2 -4.52 9.01 21.55
N LYS A 3 -3.85 8.23 20.69
CA LYS A 3 -2.39 8.22 20.61
C LYS A 3 -1.87 9.58 20.19
N SER A 4 -0.68 9.95 20.66
CA SER A 4 0.02 11.11 20.13
C SER A 4 0.50 10.86 18.69
N LEU A 5 0.74 11.92 17.92
CA LEU A 5 1.34 11.79 16.59
C LEU A 5 2.71 11.12 16.64
N GLU A 6 3.50 11.40 17.68
CA GLU A 6 4.81 10.79 17.89
C GLU A 6 4.69 9.27 18.12
N ASP A 7 3.73 8.84 18.93
CA ASP A 7 3.47 7.41 19.14
C ASP A 7 3.07 6.69 17.84
N MET A 8 2.21 7.33 17.04
CA MET A 8 1.80 6.79 15.74
C MET A 8 2.98 6.72 14.77
N GLN A 9 3.82 7.76 14.73
CA GLN A 9 5.04 7.78 13.90
C GLN A 9 6.02 6.67 14.32
N GLN A 10 6.27 6.51 15.62
CA GLN A 10 7.15 5.45 16.13
C GLN A 10 6.60 4.05 15.83
N GLU A 11 5.29 3.86 16.00
CA GLU A 11 4.64 2.60 15.60
C GLU A 11 4.85 2.33 14.11
N PHE A 12 4.52 3.29 13.24
CA PHE A 12 4.63 3.17 11.81
C PHE A 12 6.06 2.83 11.38
N LEU A 13 7.06 3.58 11.87
CA LEU A 13 8.48 3.38 11.59
C LEU A 13 8.96 2.00 12.06
N ARG A 14 8.62 1.61 13.30
CA ARG A 14 9.04 0.31 13.84
C ARG A 14 8.47 -0.86 13.02
N ARG A 15 7.22 -0.74 12.55
CA ARG A 15 6.59 -1.77 11.73
C ARG A 15 7.11 -1.76 10.29
N SER A 16 7.38 -0.58 9.71
CA SER A 16 7.84 -0.44 8.33
C SER A 16 9.26 -0.97 8.13
N LEU A 17 10.16 -0.80 9.11
CA LEU A 17 11.52 -1.36 9.08
C LEU A 17 11.51 -2.88 8.89
N LYS A 18 10.59 -3.60 9.55
CA LYS A 18 10.46 -5.06 9.41
C LYS A 18 9.98 -5.46 8.01
N MET A 19 9.12 -4.64 7.40
CA MET A 19 8.59 -4.86 6.06
C MET A 19 9.65 -4.59 4.97
N GLN A 20 10.48 -3.56 5.17
CA GLN A 20 11.43 -3.04 4.17
C GLN A 20 12.37 -4.11 3.63
N ALA A 21 12.93 -4.96 4.49
CA ALA A 21 13.84 -6.04 4.10
C ALA A 21 13.22 -7.00 3.08
N THR A 22 11.90 -7.26 3.15
CA THR A 22 11.21 -8.08 2.14
C THR A 22 10.91 -7.30 0.86
N MET A 23 10.56 -6.03 0.99
CA MET A 23 10.11 -5.20 -0.14
C MET A 23 11.22 -4.88 -1.14
N VAL A 24 12.45 -4.69 -0.65
CA VAL A 24 13.64 -4.39 -1.45
C VAL A 24 14.37 -5.63 -1.97
N ASN A 25 14.09 -6.81 -1.41
CA ASN A 25 14.79 -8.04 -1.79
C ASN A 25 14.30 -8.52 -3.18
N PRO A 26 15.19 -8.63 -4.20
CA PRO A 26 14.81 -9.03 -5.55
C PRO A 26 14.42 -10.51 -5.64
N PHE A 27 14.91 -11.36 -4.73
CA PHE A 27 14.63 -12.79 -4.69
C PHE A 27 13.30 -13.15 -4.02
N LYS A 28 12.61 -12.17 -3.41
CA LYS A 28 11.28 -12.38 -2.82
C LYS A 28 10.20 -12.25 -3.89
N SER A 29 9.35 -13.27 -3.96
CA SER A 29 8.21 -13.33 -4.89
C SER A 29 7.23 -12.16 -4.68
N LYS A 30 6.46 -11.84 -5.72
CA LYS A 30 5.36 -10.86 -5.63
C LYS A 30 4.39 -11.21 -4.51
N GLU A 31 4.02 -12.48 -4.38
CA GLU A 31 3.10 -12.97 -3.35
C GLU A 31 3.65 -12.74 -1.94
N MET A 32 4.93 -13.04 -1.70
CA MET A 32 5.57 -12.78 -0.41
C MET A 32 5.57 -11.29 -0.08
N LYS A 33 5.84 -10.43 -1.07
CA LYS A 33 5.78 -8.97 -0.90
C LYS A 33 4.37 -8.50 -0.55
N ARG A 34 3.33 -9.00 -1.23
CA ARG A 34 1.91 -8.72 -0.92
C ARG A 34 1.54 -9.16 0.50
N LYS A 35 1.88 -10.39 0.88
CA LYS A 35 1.64 -10.93 2.23
C LYS A 35 2.32 -10.10 3.31
N THR A 36 3.56 -9.67 3.08
CA THR A 36 4.30 -8.82 4.02
C THR A 36 3.69 -7.42 4.15
N LEU A 37 3.19 -6.84 3.05
CA LEU A 37 2.47 -5.56 3.09
C LEU A 37 1.13 -5.69 3.84
N CYS A 38 0.35 -6.73 3.59
CA CYS A 38 -0.89 -7.01 4.34
C CYS A 38 -0.62 -7.15 5.84
N LYS A 39 0.37 -7.98 6.22
CA LYS A 39 0.77 -8.12 7.63
C LYS A 39 1.22 -6.81 8.25
N PHE A 40 1.91 -5.96 7.49
CA PHE A 40 2.32 -4.64 7.96
C PHE A 40 1.10 -3.77 8.26
N THR A 41 0.18 -3.61 7.30
CA THR A 41 -1.02 -2.79 7.49
C THR A 41 -1.90 -3.32 8.60
N ASP A 42 -2.06 -4.64 8.73
CA ASP A 42 -2.87 -5.26 9.79
C ASP A 42 -2.23 -5.12 11.18
N SER A 43 -0.91 -4.95 11.24
CA SER A 43 -0.18 -4.77 12.50
C SER A 43 -0.22 -3.34 13.06
N LEU A 44 -0.72 -2.38 12.28
CA LEU A 44 -0.92 -1.00 12.72
C LEU A 44 -2.24 -0.88 13.47
N SER A 45 -2.23 -0.09 14.55
CA SER A 45 -3.47 0.36 15.16
C SER A 45 -4.31 1.19 14.18
N GLU A 46 -5.62 1.26 14.39
CA GLU A 46 -6.54 1.98 13.49
C GLU A 46 -6.14 3.45 13.32
N GLU A 47 -5.83 4.14 14.42
CA GLU A 47 -5.39 5.54 14.40
C GLU A 47 -4.13 5.71 13.53
N THR A 48 -3.12 4.86 13.73
CA THR A 48 -1.88 4.89 12.95
C THR A 48 -2.13 4.53 11.48
N PHE A 49 -2.98 3.53 11.21
CA PHE A 49 -3.29 3.13 9.84
C PHE A 49 -3.93 4.29 9.07
N VAL A 50 -4.97 4.92 9.63
CA VAL A 50 -5.68 6.06 9.04
C VAL A 50 -4.74 7.26 8.85
N GLN A 51 -3.88 7.54 9.83
CA GLN A 51 -2.94 8.65 9.78
C GLN A 51 -1.91 8.53 8.64
N PHE A 52 -1.52 7.31 8.25
CA PHE A 52 -0.46 7.05 7.28
C PHE A 52 -0.94 6.38 5.97
N ILE A 53 -2.22 6.56 5.63
CA ILE A 53 -2.76 6.04 4.37
C ILE A 53 -2.01 6.55 3.13
N PRO A 54 -1.66 7.84 2.99
CA PRO A 54 -0.92 8.33 1.82
C PRO A 54 0.41 7.58 1.58
N GLU A 55 1.14 7.28 2.65
CA GLU A 55 2.41 6.54 2.62
C GLU A 55 2.18 5.08 2.23
N ILE A 56 1.13 4.44 2.78
CA ILE A 56 0.74 3.07 2.42
C ILE A 56 0.40 2.99 0.93
N ILE A 57 -0.38 3.94 0.41
CA ILE A 57 -0.72 4.01 -1.02
C ILE A 57 0.54 4.20 -1.88
N THR A 58 1.48 5.01 -1.41
CA THR A 58 2.76 5.18 -2.10
C THR A 58 3.52 3.86 -2.18
N ILE A 59 3.61 3.11 -1.08
CA ILE A 59 4.24 1.77 -1.05
C ILE A 59 3.57 0.80 -2.02
N ILE A 60 2.23 0.84 -2.12
CA ILE A 60 1.46 0.03 -3.07
C ILE A 60 1.79 0.41 -4.51
N ASN A 61 1.88 1.70 -4.82
CA ASN A 61 1.95 2.19 -6.19
C ASN A 61 3.36 2.29 -6.78
N MET A 62 4.43 2.36 -5.98
CA MET A 62 5.80 2.63 -6.44
C MET A 62 6.43 1.68 -7.49
N LYS A 63 5.73 0.64 -7.97
CA LYS A 63 6.30 -0.34 -8.92
C LYS A 63 5.58 -0.34 -10.27
N LYS A 64 6.33 -0.01 -11.34
CA LYS A 64 5.88 -0.10 -12.73
C LYS A 64 5.29 -1.49 -13.07
N ASP A 65 5.84 -2.54 -12.50
CA ASP A 65 5.38 -3.93 -12.71
C ASP A 65 4.00 -4.22 -12.13
N ILE A 66 3.54 -3.42 -11.16
CA ILE A 66 2.17 -3.49 -10.65
C ILE A 66 1.24 -2.88 -11.69
N CYS A 67 1.58 -1.72 -12.25
CA CYS A 67 0.75 -1.07 -13.27
C CYS A 67 0.58 -1.95 -14.53
N LYS A 68 1.67 -2.56 -15.01
CA LYS A 68 1.65 -3.45 -16.19
C LYS A 68 0.78 -4.70 -16.04
N GLU A 69 0.53 -5.14 -14.81
CA GLU A 69 -0.24 -6.35 -14.53
C GLU A 69 -1.74 -6.18 -14.82
N TYR A 70 -2.24 -4.94 -14.86
CA TYR A 70 -3.67 -4.63 -14.98
C TYR A 70 -3.95 -3.76 -16.20
N ALA A 71 -5.10 -4.03 -16.84
CA ALA A 71 -5.52 -3.33 -18.05
C ALA A 71 -5.82 -1.85 -17.81
N ASP A 72 -6.43 -1.53 -16.66
CA ASP A 72 -6.91 -0.20 -16.29
C ASP A 72 -6.75 0.04 -14.77
N SER A 73 -7.10 1.25 -14.32
CA SER A 73 -7.00 1.63 -12.91
C SER A 73 -8.03 0.92 -12.03
N GLY A 74 -9.23 0.65 -12.52
CA GLY A 74 -10.30 -0.05 -11.80
C GLY A 74 -9.90 -1.49 -11.50
N THR A 75 -9.46 -2.23 -12.52
CA THR A 75 -8.98 -3.61 -12.36
C THR A 75 -7.76 -3.71 -11.46
N GLN A 76 -6.87 -2.70 -11.49
CA GLN A 76 -5.74 -2.62 -10.55
C GLN A 76 -6.21 -2.43 -9.11
N VAL A 77 -7.17 -1.54 -8.87
CA VAL A 77 -7.72 -1.29 -7.52
C VAL A 77 -8.40 -2.53 -6.98
N ASP A 78 -9.27 -3.17 -7.76
CA ASP A 78 -9.93 -4.41 -7.35
C ASP A 78 -8.89 -5.53 -7.11
N GLY A 79 -7.81 -5.54 -7.90
CA GLY A 79 -6.66 -6.43 -7.68
C GLY A 79 -5.96 -6.16 -6.35
N ILE A 80 -5.72 -4.89 -5.99
CA ILE A 80 -5.11 -4.49 -4.71
C ILE A 80 -5.99 -4.91 -3.53
N LEU A 81 -7.29 -4.62 -3.58
CA LEU A 81 -8.23 -4.86 -2.49
C LEU A 81 -8.38 -6.35 -2.16
N LYS A 82 -8.20 -7.24 -3.14
CA LYS A 82 -8.16 -8.71 -2.90
C LYS A 82 -7.06 -9.15 -1.94
N TRP A 83 -5.90 -8.49 -1.93
CA TRP A 83 -4.78 -8.85 -1.06
C TRP A 83 -4.49 -7.80 0.02
N LEU A 84 -5.24 -6.69 0.05
CA LEU A 84 -5.17 -5.65 1.06
C LEU A 84 -6.57 -5.14 1.43
N PRO A 85 -7.44 -6.00 2.00
CA PRO A 85 -8.85 -5.69 2.23
C PRO A 85 -9.07 -4.52 3.19
N ARG A 86 -8.11 -4.23 4.09
CA ARG A 86 -8.19 -3.08 5.01
C ARG A 86 -8.27 -1.73 4.29
N MET A 87 -7.87 -1.66 3.02
CA MET A 87 -7.98 -0.45 2.20
C MET A 87 -9.37 -0.23 1.58
N GLU A 88 -10.34 -1.14 1.78
CA GLU A 88 -11.66 -1.04 1.15
C GLU A 88 -12.37 0.27 1.51
N ALA A 89 -12.29 0.70 2.78
CA ALA A 89 -12.84 1.98 3.24
C ALA A 89 -12.21 3.21 2.55
N PHE A 90 -11.09 3.02 1.85
CA PHE A 90 -10.32 4.06 1.16
C PHE A 90 -10.25 3.82 -0.36
N LYS A 91 -11.18 3.03 -0.91
CA LYS A 91 -11.23 2.65 -2.32
C LYS A 91 -11.17 3.85 -3.26
N GLU A 92 -11.91 4.91 -2.99
CA GLU A 92 -11.94 6.12 -3.84
C GLU A 92 -10.57 6.83 -3.87
N LEU A 93 -9.93 6.99 -2.71
CA LEU A 93 -8.59 7.58 -2.61
C LEU A 93 -7.55 6.70 -3.33
N LEU A 94 -7.68 5.37 -3.19
CA LEU A 94 -6.83 4.40 -3.87
C LEU A 94 -7.01 4.50 -5.40
N GLN A 95 -8.26 4.60 -5.89
CA GLN A 95 -8.57 4.80 -7.31
C GLN A 95 -7.93 6.07 -7.85
N LEU A 96 -8.13 7.20 -7.18
CA LEU A 96 -7.56 8.48 -7.59
C LEU A 96 -6.03 8.39 -7.71
N THR A 97 -5.37 7.82 -6.70
CA THR A 97 -3.91 7.74 -6.66
C THR A 97 -3.36 6.74 -7.68
N VAL A 98 -4.01 5.59 -7.86
CA VAL A 98 -3.66 4.61 -8.90
C VAL A 98 -3.78 5.24 -10.29
N LYS A 99 -4.87 5.97 -10.55
CA LYS A 99 -5.10 6.67 -11.83
C LYS A 99 -3.98 7.67 -12.11
N GLN A 100 -3.66 8.55 -11.17
CA GLN A 100 -2.56 9.51 -11.30
C GLN A 100 -1.21 8.82 -11.54
N HIS A 101 -0.95 7.74 -10.81
CA HIS A 101 0.28 6.97 -10.96
C HIS A 101 0.39 6.30 -12.35
N ARG A 102 -0.69 5.70 -12.85
CA ARG A 102 -0.74 5.09 -14.18
C ARG A 102 -0.51 6.12 -15.28
N GLN A 103 -1.14 7.29 -15.18
CA GLN A 103 -0.91 8.41 -16.12
C GLN A 103 0.55 8.86 -16.14
N LYS A 104 1.17 9.02 -14.97
CA LYS A 104 2.60 9.37 -14.84
C LYS A 104 3.53 8.37 -15.55
N HIS A 105 3.11 7.11 -15.66
CA HIS A 105 3.87 6.05 -16.31
C HIS A 105 3.39 5.67 -17.72
N GLY A 106 2.42 6.40 -18.29
CA GLY A 106 1.89 6.16 -19.63
C GLY A 106 1.01 4.92 -19.76
N PHE A 107 0.35 4.49 -18.68
CA PHE A 107 -0.62 3.38 -18.71
C PHE A 107 -2.06 3.88 -18.80
N SER A 108 -2.94 3.05 -19.38
CA SER A 108 -4.38 3.32 -19.52
C SER A 108 -5.05 3.53 -18.17
N ASN A 109 -6.01 4.47 -18.11
CA ASN A 109 -6.84 4.71 -16.92
C ASN A 109 -7.98 3.72 -16.82
#